data_AF-A0A7C2FHN6-F1
#
_entry.id   AF-A0A7C2FHN6-F1
#
_cell.length_a   1.000
_cell.length_b   1.000
_cell.length_c   1.000
_cell.angle_alpha   90.00
_cell.angle_beta   90.00
_cell.angle_gamma   90.00
#
_symmetry.space_group_name_H-M   'P 1'
#
loop_
_entity.id
_entity.type
_entity.pdbx_description
1 polymer ?
#
loop_
_entity_poly.entity_id
_entity_poly.type
_entity_poly.pdbx_seq_one_letter_code
_entity_poly.pdbx_strand_id
1 'polypeptide(L)'
;MGTIRGGIQANVIPPQAEALFLLRIVTSVSEIKALIEKAVNGRGQIEYLSDNEPVFTEALDGYETMVAAFTTDIPKLTNWGKPILFGPGDILDAHTDHERISKQQLLNAVDMYKKMVIKLLSF
;
A
#
# COMPACT_ATOMS: atom_id res chain seq x y z
N MET A 1 2.15 15.18 -1.35
CA MET A 1 0.97 16.00 -1.00
C MET A 1 -0.09 15.71 -2.04
N GLY A 2 -1.26 15.24 -1.62
CA GLY A 2 -2.36 14.90 -2.52
C GLY A 2 -3.17 16.14 -2.91
N THR A 3 -3.54 16.97 -1.92
CA THR A 3 -4.27 18.23 -2.14
C THR A 3 -3.84 19.29 -1.13
N ILE A 4 -4.08 20.55 -1.46
CA ILE A 4 -3.98 21.70 -0.55
C ILE A 4 -5.11 22.67 -0.87
N ARG A 5 -5.77 23.22 0.16
CA ARG A 5 -6.90 24.13 0.03
C ARG A 5 -6.82 25.22 1.09
N GLY A 6 -7.21 26.43 0.70
CA GLY A 6 -7.23 27.62 1.54
C GLY A 6 -7.62 28.84 0.72
N GLY A 7 -8.01 29.92 1.38
CA GLY A 7 -8.47 31.14 0.72
C GLY A 7 -9.99 31.32 0.77
N ILE A 8 -10.43 32.58 0.73
CA ILE A 8 -11.84 32.97 0.67
C ILE A 8 -12.05 33.94 -0.50
N GLN A 9 -11.32 35.07 -0.50
CA GLN A 9 -11.28 36.06 -1.59
C GLN A 9 -9.85 36.59 -1.74
N ALA A 10 -9.53 37.17 -2.90
CA ALA A 10 -8.15 37.61 -3.25
C ALA A 10 -7.57 38.69 -2.31
N ASN A 11 -8.42 39.44 -1.63
CA ASN A 11 -8.08 40.52 -0.70
C ASN A 11 -8.38 40.17 0.78
N VAL A 12 -8.61 38.90 1.10
CA VAL A 12 -8.94 38.43 2.45
C VAL A 12 -7.92 37.39 2.90
N ILE A 13 -7.32 37.59 4.08
CA ILE A 13 -6.46 36.59 4.73
C ILE A 13 -7.36 35.45 5.24
N PRO A 14 -7.15 34.20 4.78
CA PRO A 14 -8.00 33.09 5.21
C PRO A 14 -7.72 32.70 6.68
N PRO A 15 -8.76 32.29 7.44
CA PRO A 15 -8.61 31.87 8.82
C PRO A 15 -8.01 30.47 8.97
N GLN A 16 -8.05 29.65 7.91
CA GLN A 16 -7.53 28.27 7.91
C GLN A 16 -7.10 27.83 6.51
N ALA A 17 -6.24 26.81 6.48
CA ALA A 17 -5.86 26.06 5.29
C ALA A 17 -5.72 24.58 5.67
N GLU A 18 -5.94 23.70 4.71
CA GLU A 18 -5.90 22.25 4.88
C GLU A 18 -5.06 21.63 3.76
N ALA A 19 -4.32 20.57 4.09
CA ALA A 19 -3.60 19.78 3.10
C ALA A 19 -3.76 18.29 3.39
N LEU A 20 -4.08 17.52 2.36
CA LEU A 20 -4.19 16.07 2.43
C LEU A 20 -2.87 15.42 2.00
N PHE A 21 -2.38 14.49 2.80
CA PHE A 21 -1.19 13.71 2.49
C PHE A 21 -1.53 12.22 2.44
N LEU A 22 -1.01 11.55 1.41
CA LEU A 22 -0.92 10.10 1.36
C LEU A 22 0.57 9.76 1.39
N LEU A 23 0.98 8.99 2.39
CA LEU A 23 2.36 8.58 2.61
C LEU A 23 2.46 7.07 2.41
N ARG A 24 3.44 6.63 1.64
CA ARG A 24 3.87 5.23 1.55
C ARG A 24 5.11 5.08 2.40
N ILE A 25 5.09 4.16 3.35
CA ILE A 25 6.10 4.04 4.39
C ILE A 25 6.72 2.65 4.35
N VAL A 26 7.98 2.55 4.77
CA VAL A 26 8.73 1.29 4.90
C VAL A 26 9.17 1.04 6.35
N THR A 27 8.81 1.95 7.26
CA THR A 27 9.01 1.91 8.72
C THR A 27 7.65 1.83 9.41
N SER A 28 7.63 1.73 10.74
CA SER A 28 6.38 1.63 11.47
C SER A 28 5.51 2.88 11.34
N VAL A 29 4.19 2.70 11.41
CA VAL A 29 3.23 3.81 11.42
C VAL A 29 3.52 4.77 12.59
N SER A 30 3.83 4.23 13.76
CA SER A 30 4.07 5.01 14.98
C SER A 30 5.28 5.95 14.86
N GLU A 31 6.36 5.48 14.22
CA GLU A 31 7.56 6.31 13.98
C GLU A 31 7.23 7.49 13.06
N ILE A 32 6.49 7.25 11.99
CA ILE A 32 6.10 8.29 11.04
C ILE A 32 5.13 9.30 11.67
N LYS A 33 4.16 8.85 12.46
CA LYS A 33 3.25 9.75 13.20
C LYS A 33 4.01 10.66 14.16
N ALA A 34 4.98 10.13 14.90
CA ALA A 34 5.82 10.92 15.79
C ALA A 34 6.64 11.98 15.04
N LEU A 35 7.15 11.66 13.84
CA LEU A 35 7.85 12.63 12.99
C LEU A 35 6.93 13.73 12.46
N ILE A 36 5.70 13.38 12.05
CA ILE A 36 4.70 14.35 11.59
C ILE A 36 4.31 15.29 12.73
N GLU A 37 4.00 14.75 13.90
CA GLU A 37 3.64 15.53 15.09
C GLU A 37 4.76 16.48 15.50
N LYS A 38 6.01 16.00 15.50
CA LYS A 38 7.19 16.83 15.75
C LYS A 38 7.36 17.92 14.70
N ALA A 39 7.10 17.63 13.42
CA ALA A 39 7.22 18.62 12.35
C ALA A 39 6.13 19.71 12.45
N VAL A 40 4.89 19.33 12.78
CA VAL A 40 3.79 20.27 12.99
C VAL A 40 4.03 21.13 14.24
N ASN A 41 4.52 20.52 15.32
CA ASN A 41 4.88 21.19 16.57
C ASN A 41 3.75 22.11 17.10
N GLY A 42 2.52 21.61 17.10
CA GLY A 42 1.34 22.35 17.56
C GLY A 42 0.88 23.53 16.67
N ARG A 43 1.49 23.74 15.50
CA ARG A 43 1.12 24.84 14.57
C ARG A 43 -0.13 24.57 13.74
N GLY A 44 -0.68 23.36 13.84
CA GLY A 44 -1.86 22.92 13.11
C GLY A 44 -2.45 21.68 13.76
N GLN A 45 -3.66 21.33 13.35
CA GLN A 45 -4.31 20.09 13.74
C GLN A 45 -3.92 18.98 12.75
N ILE A 46 -3.73 17.77 13.27
CA ILE A 46 -3.43 16.58 12.47
C ILE A 46 -4.60 15.62 12.63
N GLU A 47 -5.17 15.17 11.51
CA GLU A 47 -6.17 14.12 11.46
C GLU A 47 -5.60 12.93 10.68
N TYR A 48 -5.60 11.75 11.29
CA TYR A 48 -5.19 10.51 10.64
C TYR A 48 -6.44 9.76 10.17
N LEU A 49 -6.69 9.78 8.85
CA LEU A 49 -7.88 9.14 8.27
C LEU A 49 -7.77 7.61 8.22
N SER A 50 -6.59 7.08 7.90
CA SER A 50 -6.30 5.65 7.91
C SER A 50 -4.78 5.40 7.93
N ASP A 51 -4.38 4.22 8.39
CA ASP A 51 -3.01 3.75 8.36
C ASP A 51 -2.92 2.21 8.26
N ASN A 52 -1.80 1.75 7.71
CA ASN A 52 -1.44 0.35 7.56
C ASN A 52 0.07 0.20 7.77
N GLU A 53 0.47 -0.81 8.53
CA GLU A 53 1.89 -1.16 8.70
C GLU A 53 2.48 -1.71 7.39
N PRO A 54 3.77 -1.47 7.11
CA PRO A 54 4.47 -2.19 6.05
C PRO A 54 4.41 -3.70 6.28
N VAL A 55 4.26 -4.46 5.20
CA VAL A 55 4.20 -5.92 5.26
C VAL A 55 5.43 -6.51 4.59
N PHE A 56 6.02 -7.48 5.27
CA PHE A 56 7.07 -8.34 4.72
C PHE A 56 6.48 -9.74 4.55
N THR A 57 6.30 -10.17 3.31
CA THR A 57 5.76 -11.50 2.97
C THR A 57 6.88 -12.50 2.75
N GLU A 58 6.57 -13.79 2.88
CA GLU A 58 7.52 -14.86 2.56
C GLU A 58 7.85 -14.89 1.05
N ALA A 59 9.11 -15.20 0.74
CA ALA A 59 9.55 -15.47 -0.63
C ALA A 59 9.51 -16.98 -0.90
N LEU A 60 8.97 -17.38 -2.04
CA LEU A 60 8.92 -18.78 -2.44
C LEU A 60 10.06 -19.10 -3.42
N ASP A 61 10.87 -20.11 -3.10
CA ASP A 61 11.95 -20.54 -3.98
C ASP A 61 11.44 -20.88 -5.38
N GLY A 62 12.15 -20.39 -6.40
CA GLY A 62 11.79 -20.59 -7.81
C GLY A 62 10.71 -19.64 -8.35
N TYR A 63 10.29 -18.65 -7.55
CA TYR A 63 9.41 -17.57 -8.00
C TYR A 63 10.12 -16.22 -7.89
N GLU A 64 9.78 -15.31 -8.81
CA GLU A 64 10.27 -13.94 -8.78
C GLU A 64 9.64 -13.18 -7.60
N THR A 65 10.40 -12.25 -7.04
CA THR A 65 9.96 -11.38 -5.95
C THR A 65 10.04 -9.91 -6.38
N MET A 66 9.24 -9.07 -5.75
CA MET A 66 9.27 -7.63 -5.98
C MET A 66 8.89 -6.86 -4.72
N VAL A 67 9.25 -5.57 -4.70
CA VAL A 67 8.71 -4.62 -3.72
C VAL A 67 7.52 -3.90 -4.36
N ALA A 68 6.35 -4.04 -3.75
CA ALA A 68 5.15 -3.32 -4.18
C ALA A 68 4.97 -2.04 -3.33
N ALA A 69 4.91 -0.89 -4.00
CA ALA A 69 4.59 0.38 -3.35
C ALA A 69 3.06 0.59 -3.22
N PHE A 70 2.32 -0.48 -2.91
CA PHE A 70 0.85 -0.50 -2.84
C PHE A 70 0.39 -1.18 -1.55
N THR A 71 -0.86 -0.95 -1.16
CA THR A 71 -1.42 -1.56 0.05
C THR A 71 -2.01 -2.92 -0.26
N THR A 72 -2.12 -3.76 0.76
CA THR A 72 -2.77 -5.08 0.73
C THR A 72 -3.54 -5.25 2.04
N ASP A 73 -4.47 -6.20 2.09
CA ASP A 73 -5.26 -6.48 3.31
C ASP A 73 -4.46 -7.25 4.37
N ILE A 74 -3.28 -7.78 4.02
CA ILE A 74 -2.43 -8.58 4.92
C ILE A 74 -2.19 -7.96 6.32
N PRO A 75 -1.95 -6.64 6.50
CA PRO A 75 -1.80 -6.06 7.84
C PRO A 75 -2.99 -6.29 8.77
N LYS A 76 -4.19 -6.51 8.21
CA LYS A 76 -5.42 -6.76 8.97
C LYS A 76 -5.70 -8.26 9.17
N LEU A 77 -4.98 -9.14 8.48
CA LEU A 77 -5.13 -10.60 8.53
C LEU A 77 -4.22 -11.23 9.61
N THR A 78 -4.44 -10.87 10.88
CA THR A 78 -3.50 -11.15 11.99
C THR A 78 -3.35 -12.64 12.38
N ASN A 79 -4.27 -13.51 11.96
CA ASN A 79 -4.25 -14.94 12.28
C ASN A 79 -3.85 -15.85 11.10
N TRP A 80 -3.30 -15.28 10.01
CA TRP A 80 -3.02 -16.02 8.77
C TRP A 80 -1.66 -16.76 8.76
N GLY A 81 -0.90 -16.70 9.86
CA GLY A 81 0.43 -17.28 9.93
C GLY A 81 1.44 -16.48 9.10
N LYS A 82 2.14 -17.14 8.16
CA LYS A 82 3.15 -16.52 7.30
C LYS A 82 2.53 -16.11 5.96
N PRO A 83 2.28 -14.81 5.71
CA PRO A 83 1.58 -14.38 4.51
C PRO A 83 2.48 -14.49 3.27
N ILE A 84 1.88 -14.91 2.15
CA ILE A 84 2.45 -14.87 0.80
C ILE A 84 1.50 -14.03 -0.05
N LEU A 85 2.02 -12.98 -0.69
CA LEU A 85 1.27 -12.19 -1.66
C LEU A 85 1.67 -12.62 -3.07
N PHE A 86 0.74 -13.22 -3.81
CA PHE A 86 1.04 -13.86 -5.08
C PHE A 86 -0.13 -13.78 -6.06
N GLY A 87 0.15 -13.34 -7.29
CA GLY A 87 -0.84 -13.28 -8.35
C GLY A 87 -0.23 -13.03 -9.72
N PRO A 88 -0.97 -13.35 -10.79
CA PRO A 88 -0.55 -13.08 -12.16
C PRO A 88 -0.84 -11.63 -12.55
N GLY A 89 -0.26 -11.19 -13.66
CA GLY A 89 -0.41 -9.82 -14.16
C GLY A 89 0.73 -8.92 -13.71
N ASP A 90 0.60 -7.63 -14.00
CA ASP A 90 1.53 -6.59 -13.56
C ASP A 90 0.76 -5.59 -12.69
N ILE A 91 1.25 -5.35 -11.47
CA ILE A 91 0.62 -4.39 -10.55
C ILE A 91 0.68 -2.96 -11.09
N LEU A 92 1.57 -2.67 -12.03
CA LEU A 92 1.69 -1.36 -12.67
C LEU A 92 0.54 -1.07 -13.65
N ASP A 93 -0.13 -2.10 -14.18
CA ASP A 93 -1.30 -1.94 -15.03
C ASP A 93 -2.58 -1.64 -14.21
N ALA A 94 -2.57 -1.94 -12.90
CA ALA A 94 -3.74 -1.78 -12.03
C ALA A 94 -4.15 -0.31 -11.84
N HIS A 95 -5.47 -0.04 -11.86
CA HIS A 95 -6.05 1.31 -11.77
C HIS A 95 -5.59 2.28 -12.87
N THR A 96 -5.20 1.75 -14.03
CA THR A 96 -4.92 2.54 -15.24
C THR A 96 -6.06 2.41 -16.25
N ASP A 97 -6.15 3.33 -17.21
CA ASP A 97 -7.12 3.25 -18.32
C ASP A 97 -6.90 2.02 -19.23
N HIS A 98 -5.78 1.32 -19.07
CA HIS A 98 -5.39 0.15 -19.85
C HIS A 98 -5.16 -1.09 -18.96
N GLU A 99 -5.80 -1.14 -17.79
CA GLU A 99 -5.74 -2.31 -16.90
C GLU A 99 -6.07 -3.59 -17.67
N ARG A 100 -5.12 -4.54 -17.65
CA ARG A 100 -5.19 -5.75 -18.46
C ARG A 100 -4.37 -6.88 -17.87
N ILE A 101 -4.66 -8.07 -18.38
CA ILE A 101 -3.86 -9.26 -18.19
C ILE A 101 -3.97 -10.10 -19.46
N SER A 102 -2.88 -10.76 -19.88
CA SER A 102 -2.97 -11.65 -21.05
C SER A 102 -3.77 -12.91 -20.72
N LYS A 103 -4.52 -13.42 -21.70
CA LYS A 103 -5.24 -14.71 -21.57
C LYS A 103 -4.29 -15.85 -21.18
N GLN A 104 -3.06 -15.82 -21.70
CA GLN A 104 -2.04 -16.82 -21.37
C GLN A 104 -1.62 -16.74 -19.91
N GLN A 105 -1.43 -15.53 -19.34
CA GLN A 105 -1.12 -15.38 -17.92
C GLN A 105 -2.25 -15.91 -17.03
N LEU A 106 -3.52 -15.70 -17.40
CA LEU A 106 -4.65 -16.26 -16.66
C LEU A 106 -4.64 -17.79 -16.65
N LEU A 107 -4.37 -18.43 -17.80
CA LEU A 107 -4.25 -19.89 -17.89
C LEU A 107 -3.06 -20.41 -17.08
N ASN A 108 -1.89 -19.77 -17.22
CA ASN A 108 -0.68 -20.14 -16.49
C ASN A 108 -0.85 -19.99 -14.97
N ALA A 109 -1.63 -19.00 -14.52
CA ALA A 109 -1.89 -18.76 -13.11
C ALA A 109 -2.52 -19.98 -12.42
N VAL A 110 -3.43 -20.68 -13.10
CA VAL A 110 -4.06 -21.91 -12.57
C VAL A 110 -3.00 -22.95 -12.21
N ASP A 111 -2.04 -23.17 -13.12
CA ASP A 111 -0.95 -24.13 -12.88
C ASP A 111 0.06 -23.62 -11.85
N MET A 112 0.33 -22.31 -11.82
CA MET A 112 1.19 -21.69 -10.80
C MET A 112 0.62 -21.88 -9.40
N TYR A 113 -0.67 -21.60 -9.19
CA TYR A 113 -1.33 -21.78 -7.90
C TYR A 113 -1.34 -23.26 -7.47
N LYS A 114 -1.63 -24.20 -8.39
CA LYS A 114 -1.57 -25.65 -8.09
C LYS A 114 -0.18 -26.07 -7.63
N LYS A 115 0.86 -25.71 -8.39
CA LYS A 115 2.26 -26.05 -8.05
C LYS A 115 2.68 -25.45 -6.72
N MET A 116 2.30 -24.19 -6.47
CA MET A 116 2.58 -23.51 -5.21
C MET A 116 1.97 -24.27 -4.02
N VAL A 117 0.68 -24.61 -4.09
CA VAL A 117 0.00 -25.34 -3.01
C VAL A 117 0.61 -26.73 -2.80
N ILE A 118 0.88 -27.48 -3.88
CA ILE A 118 1.53 -28.80 -3.77
C ILE A 118 2.89 -28.67 -3.08
N LYS A 119 3.71 -27.70 -3.49
CA LYS A 119 5.03 -27.45 -2.88
C LYS A 119 4.90 -27.16 -1.39
N LEU A 120 3.95 -26.31 -0.99
CA LEU A 120 3.71 -25.95 0.42
C LEU A 120 3.19 -27.12 1.26
N LEU A 121 2.45 -28.05 0.67
CA LEU A 121 1.92 -29.24 1.36
C LEU A 121 2.88 -30.45 1.36
N SER A 122 3.93 -30.44 0.55
CA SER A 122 4.90 -31.54 0.43
C SER A 122 6.03 -31.46 1.46
N PHE A 123 5.94 -30.55 2.42
CA PHE A 123 6.85 -30.41 3.55
C PHE A 123 6.37 -31.20 4.77
#